data_AF-A0AAX1J412-F1
#
_entry.id   AF-A0AAX1J412-F1
#
_cell.length_a   1.000
_cell.length_b   1.000
_cell.length_c   1.000
_cell.angle_alpha   90.00
_cell.angle_beta   90.00
_cell.angle_gamma   90.00
#
_symmetry.space_group_name_H-M   'P 1'
#
loop_
_entity.id
_entity.type
_entity.pdbx_description
1 polymer ?
#
loop_
_entity_poly.entity_id
_entity_poly.type
_entity_poly.pdbx_seq_one_letter_code
_entity_poly.pdbx_strand_id
1 'polypeptide(L)'
;MKNILTAQEAFAALQKGKTVLCRPIGDMLDFSDLDQFPASVFGKPGFEFCIKIETIELAGITFTKPLTIDEYEEGQDVFVITTYSPSIYVVNFRTTALIESINSGFVQRDAENAKLQLKALSKALGFEVSDDFSVIRLGDEPKKQRAKKSKGAQTVVVEKTSEIVDEVKQPTIVITEQTNVTTSEDSLVQSEDISENIGSALDSAIVITEQPYVSSPEDFLTQPTPEQEKNNEYQQTLDTLLQRVKESKTPAEVNAVYRYTRTWDDEQMKPILLATHKRLEELEKEKASANEPPSLMVQIQTAPDLTTLDALEIDVAARDPQIQPKLMGYVRKRRYELENPTPTQQESTPDYLLVDGF
;
A
#
# COMPACT_ATOMS: atom_id res chain seq x y z
N MET A 1 8.45 32.90 3.70
CA MET A 1 7.41 33.63 4.46
C MET A 1 8.09 34.47 5.54
N LYS A 2 7.96 35.81 5.51
CA LYS A 2 8.52 36.68 6.56
C LYS A 2 7.55 36.70 7.74
N ASN A 3 7.70 35.75 8.66
CA ASN A 3 6.97 35.75 9.92
C ASN A 3 7.61 36.83 10.82
N ILE A 4 7.16 38.08 10.64
CA ILE A 4 7.67 39.23 11.39
C ILE A 4 7.10 39.16 12.79
N LEU A 5 7.99 39.18 13.78
CA LEU A 5 7.66 39.10 15.20
C LEU A 5 7.69 40.49 15.83
N THR A 6 6.83 40.66 16.84
CA THR A 6 6.92 41.78 17.77
C THR A 6 8.14 41.64 18.68
N ALA A 7 8.58 42.74 19.30
CA ALA A 7 9.70 42.72 20.26
C ALA A 7 9.46 41.73 21.41
N GLN A 8 8.21 41.58 21.86
CA GLN A 8 7.86 40.67 22.94
C GLN A 8 7.95 39.19 22.51
N GLU A 9 7.46 38.85 21.32
CA GLU A 9 7.57 37.51 20.75
C GLU A 9 9.01 37.14 20.41
N ALA A 10 9.78 38.10 19.90
CA ALA A 10 11.20 37.95 19.65
C ALA A 10 11.98 37.65 20.94
N PHE A 11 11.69 38.36 22.02
CA PHE A 11 12.30 38.08 23.32
C PHE A 11 11.88 36.72 23.88
N ALA A 12 10.61 36.33 23.73
CA ALA A 12 10.13 35.00 24.11
C ALA A 12 10.81 33.89 23.30
N ALA A 13 11.06 34.11 22.00
CA ALA A 13 11.79 33.18 21.15
C ALA A 13 13.25 33.00 21.60
N LEU A 14 13.92 34.10 21.99
CA LEU A 14 15.27 34.05 22.59
C LEU A 14 15.28 33.26 23.90
N GLN A 15 14.28 33.44 24.76
CA GLN A 15 14.16 32.66 26.01
C GLN A 15 13.99 31.16 25.75
N LYS A 16 13.36 30.78 24.63
CA LYS A 16 13.24 29.39 24.16
C LYS A 16 14.50 28.87 23.46
N GLY A 17 15.59 29.64 23.45
CA GLY A 17 16.86 29.28 22.81
C GLY A 17 16.87 29.40 21.28
N LYS A 18 15.88 30.08 20.69
CA LYS A 18 15.84 30.32 19.24
C LYS A 18 16.66 31.54 18.87
N THR A 19 17.34 31.48 17.73
CA THR A 19 18.10 32.60 17.17
C THR A 19 17.15 33.60 16.52
N VAL A 20 17.23 34.88 16.91
CA VAL A 20 16.39 35.96 16.38
C VAL A 20 17.24 36.96 15.61
N LEU A 21 16.76 37.35 14.45
CA LEU A 21 17.35 38.41 13.63
C LEU A 21 16.53 39.69 13.73
N CYS A 22 17.17 40.83 13.47
CA CYS A 22 16.59 42.15 13.58
C CYS A 22 16.87 42.97 12.31
N ARG A 23 15.93 43.85 11.95
CA ARG A 23 16.14 44.91 10.96
C ARG A 23 15.34 46.17 11.30
N PRO A 24 15.77 47.36 10.85
CA PRO A 24 14.96 48.57 10.92
C PRO A 24 13.69 48.46 10.04
N ILE A 25 12.57 49.02 10.49
CA ILE A 25 11.32 49.09 9.72
C ILE A 25 11.55 49.88 8.43
N GLY A 26 11.09 49.34 7.30
CA GLY A 26 11.20 49.97 5.98
C GLY A 26 12.56 49.81 5.31
N ASP A 27 13.50 49.13 5.97
CA ASP A 27 14.75 48.74 5.33
C ASP A 27 14.50 47.61 4.32
N MET A 28 14.99 47.80 3.09
CA MET A 28 14.94 46.79 2.04
C MET A 28 15.99 45.70 2.26
N LEU A 29 16.93 45.91 3.18
CA LEU A 29 17.97 44.94 3.51
C LEU A 29 17.42 43.71 4.25
N ASP A 30 18.23 42.66 4.19
CA ASP A 30 17.97 41.40 4.87
C ASP A 30 18.15 41.53 6.39
N PHE A 31 17.51 40.63 7.12
CA PHE A 31 17.60 40.60 8.57
C PHE A 31 19.03 40.26 9.01
N SER A 32 19.55 41.02 9.99
CA SER A 32 20.91 40.86 10.50
C SER A 32 20.89 40.26 11.91
N ASP A 33 22.00 39.64 12.32
CA ASP A 33 22.12 39.06 13.65
C ASP A 33 22.00 40.14 14.73
N LEU A 34 21.38 39.78 15.86
CA LEU A 34 21.04 40.73 16.93
C LEU A 34 22.27 41.42 17.55
N ASP A 35 23.44 40.78 17.50
CA ASP A 35 24.70 41.30 18.01
C ASP A 35 25.16 42.58 17.29
N GLN A 36 24.63 42.85 16.09
CA GLN A 36 24.91 44.09 15.36
C GLN A 36 24.09 45.28 15.87
N PHE A 37 23.14 45.06 16.78
CA PHE A 37 22.22 46.07 17.29
C PHE A 37 22.37 46.27 18.80
N PRO A 38 22.08 47.48 19.32
CA PRO A 38 22.09 47.71 20.76
C PRO A 38 20.93 47.00 21.45
N ALA A 39 21.14 46.47 22.65
CA ALA A 39 20.12 45.75 23.44
C ALA A 39 18.77 46.52 23.63
N SER A 40 18.80 47.85 23.46
CA SER A 40 17.60 48.70 23.46
C SER A 40 16.61 48.44 22.31
N VAL A 41 16.94 47.63 21.29
CA VAL A 41 16.05 47.38 20.14
C VAL A 41 14.70 46.79 20.54
N PHE A 42 14.63 45.98 21.59
CA PHE A 42 13.35 45.44 22.09
C PHE A 42 12.42 46.49 22.72
N GLY A 43 12.98 47.64 23.12
CA GLY A 43 12.23 48.73 23.76
C GLY A 43 11.93 49.91 22.83
N LYS A 44 12.45 49.93 21.61
CA LYS A 44 12.26 51.03 20.66
C LYS A 44 11.27 50.66 19.57
N PRO A 45 10.29 51.53 19.26
CA PRO A 45 9.53 51.40 18.03
C PRO A 45 10.46 51.66 16.84
N GLY A 46 10.31 50.90 15.74
CA GLY A 46 11.16 51.07 14.56
C GLY A 46 11.97 49.84 14.13
N PHE A 47 11.82 48.69 14.80
CA PHE A 47 12.52 47.46 14.46
C PHE A 47 11.54 46.30 14.22
N GLU A 48 11.87 45.45 13.27
CA GLU A 48 11.19 44.20 12.97
C GLU A 48 12.11 43.03 13.30
N PHE A 49 11.54 41.97 13.87
CA PHE A 49 12.26 40.77 14.24
C PHE A 49 11.77 39.56 13.44
N CYS A 50 12.62 38.55 13.27
CA CYS A 50 12.18 37.25 12.78
C CYS A 50 13.04 36.13 13.39
N ILE A 51 12.50 34.91 13.47
CA ILE A 51 13.28 33.75 13.90
C ILE A 51 14.16 33.28 12.73
N LYS A 52 15.46 33.14 12.98
CA LYS A 52 16.39 32.46 12.09
C LYS A 52 16.10 30.97 12.17
N ILE A 53 15.58 30.41 11.10
CA ILE A 53 15.46 28.95 10.98
C ILE A 53 16.82 28.43 10.56
N GLU A 54 17.43 27.57 11.37
CA GLU A 54 18.70 26.90 11.03
C GLU A 54 18.53 26.13 9.71
N THR A 55 19.58 26.05 8.90
CA THR A 55 19.60 25.28 7.66
C THR A 55 20.53 24.08 7.79
N ILE A 56 20.20 22.99 7.11
CA ILE A 56 20.99 21.75 7.04
C ILE A 56 21.37 21.51 5.58
N GLU A 57 22.56 20.98 5.35
CA GLU A 57 23.01 20.52 4.03
C GLU A 57 23.06 18.99 4.00
N LEU A 58 22.42 18.40 3.00
CA LEU A 58 22.43 16.94 2.76
C LEU A 58 22.56 16.68 1.26
N ALA A 59 23.49 15.81 0.87
CA ALA A 59 23.76 15.46 -0.53
C ALA A 59 24.02 16.68 -1.46
N GLY A 60 24.58 17.77 -0.91
CA GLY A 60 24.83 19.03 -1.63
C GLY A 60 23.57 19.88 -1.87
N ILE A 61 22.49 19.61 -1.13
CA ILE A 61 21.25 20.38 -1.15
C ILE A 61 21.03 20.97 0.24
N THR A 62 20.84 22.29 0.31
CA THR A 62 20.58 23.01 1.56
C THR A 62 19.08 23.22 1.73
N PHE A 63 18.54 22.89 2.89
CA PHE A 63 17.14 23.12 3.25
C PHE A 63 17.02 23.53 4.72
N THR A 64 15.87 24.07 5.13
CA THR A 64 15.65 24.47 6.53
C THR A 64 15.55 23.27 7.45
N LYS A 65 15.99 23.42 8.70
CA LYS A 65 15.89 22.39 9.73
C LYS A 65 14.41 22.00 9.94
N PRO A 66 14.09 20.69 9.97
CA PRO A 66 12.72 20.23 10.14
C PRO A 66 12.01 20.87 11.34
N LEU A 67 10.69 21.00 11.22
CA LEU A 67 9.86 21.54 12.29
C LEU A 67 9.93 20.61 13.51
N THR A 68 10.11 21.19 14.69
CA THR A 68 10.08 20.44 15.96
C THR A 68 8.73 20.62 16.65
N ILE A 69 8.37 19.68 17.54
CA ILE A 69 7.05 19.66 18.18
C ILE A 69 6.79 20.91 19.04
N ASP A 70 7.82 21.50 19.63
CA ASP A 70 7.73 22.72 20.45
C ASP A 70 7.38 23.97 19.63
N GLU A 71 7.49 23.86 18.31
CA GLU A 71 7.24 24.94 17.36
C GLU A 71 5.98 24.74 16.55
N TYR A 72 5.35 23.57 16.70
CA TYR A 72 4.10 23.26 16.05
C TYR A 72 2.94 23.91 16.81
N GLU A 73 2.15 24.71 16.11
CA GLU A 73 0.91 25.26 16.64
C GLU A 73 -0.29 24.53 16.02
N GLU A 74 -1.29 24.21 16.85
CA GLU A 74 -2.48 23.49 16.40
C GLU A 74 -3.30 24.35 15.42
N GLY A 75 -3.64 23.79 14.26
CA GLY A 75 -4.28 24.53 13.17
C GLY A 75 -3.34 25.12 12.13
N GLN A 76 -2.01 25.04 12.34
CA GLN A 76 -1.02 25.48 11.36
C GLN A 76 -0.89 24.49 10.20
N ASP A 77 -0.92 24.99 8.96
CA ASP A 77 -0.56 24.21 7.77
C ASP A 77 0.93 23.81 7.83
N VAL A 78 1.19 22.51 7.92
CA VAL A 78 2.54 21.92 7.88
C VAL A 78 2.67 20.91 6.76
N PHE A 79 3.89 20.73 6.26
CA PHE A 79 4.18 19.91 5.08
C PHE A 79 4.89 18.64 5.51
N VAL A 80 4.18 17.51 5.46
CA VAL A 80 4.68 16.18 5.82
C VAL A 80 5.25 15.50 4.58
N ILE A 81 6.49 15.05 4.68
CA ILE A 81 7.23 14.40 3.60
C ILE A 81 7.06 12.89 3.72
N THR A 82 6.70 12.23 2.61
CA THR A 82 6.61 10.77 2.52
C THR A 82 7.68 10.25 1.58
N THR A 83 8.37 9.17 1.99
CA THR A 83 9.50 8.58 1.24
C THR A 83 9.12 7.35 0.43
N TYR A 84 8.11 6.58 0.88
CA TYR A 84 7.62 5.38 0.17
C TYR A 84 6.98 5.72 -1.17
N SER A 85 6.19 6.80 -1.21
CA SER A 85 5.70 7.43 -2.43
C SER A 85 6.06 8.91 -2.35
N PRO A 86 7.03 9.40 -3.13
CA PRO A 86 7.60 10.74 -3.00
C PRO A 86 6.52 11.81 -3.23
N SER A 87 5.92 12.23 -2.13
CA SER A 87 4.77 13.11 -2.07
C SER A 87 4.83 13.93 -0.79
N ILE A 88 4.23 15.12 -0.85
CA ILE A 88 4.23 16.07 0.26
C ILE A 88 2.77 16.31 0.63
N TYR A 89 2.40 15.96 1.86
CA TYR A 89 1.06 16.18 2.37
C TYR A 89 0.99 17.48 3.17
N VAL A 90 -0.02 18.31 2.90
CA VAL A 90 -0.33 19.45 3.76
C VAL A 90 -1.31 18.98 4.82
N VAL A 91 -0.91 19.12 6.08
CA VAL A 91 -1.70 18.72 7.24
C VAL A 91 -1.90 19.95 8.12
N ASN A 92 -3.13 20.20 8.54
CA ASN A 92 -3.48 21.33 9.40
C ASN A 92 -4.11 20.93 10.74
N PHE A 93 -4.25 19.63 11.00
CA PHE A 93 -4.85 19.09 12.21
C PHE A 93 -3.86 18.20 12.96
N ARG A 94 -3.91 18.25 14.29
CA ARG A 94 -3.01 17.47 15.14
C ARG A 94 -3.46 16.02 15.19
N THR A 95 -2.57 15.11 14.81
CA THR A 95 -2.77 13.65 14.93
C THR A 95 -1.54 12.97 15.54
N THR A 96 -1.71 11.74 16.01
CA THR A 96 -0.59 10.89 16.44
C THR A 96 0.42 10.67 15.32
N ALA A 97 -0.06 10.40 14.10
CA ALA A 97 0.78 10.25 12.92
C ALA A 97 1.56 11.53 12.58
N LEU A 98 0.94 12.71 12.68
CA LEU A 98 1.65 13.97 12.47
C LEU A 98 2.76 14.17 13.51
N ILE A 99 2.49 13.89 14.78
CA ILE A 99 3.48 14.03 15.86
C ILE A 99 4.65 13.08 15.63
N GLU A 100 4.39 11.85 15.20
CA GLU A 100 5.43 10.87 14.85
C GLU A 100 6.29 11.35 13.67
N SER A 101 5.66 11.89 12.62
CA SER A 101 6.37 12.49 11.49
C SER A 101 7.22 13.70 11.90
N ILE A 102 6.72 14.55 12.80
CA ILE A 102 7.46 15.70 13.36
C ILE A 102 8.69 15.19 14.12
N ASN A 103 8.51 14.23 15.02
CA ASN A 103 9.60 13.67 15.84
C ASN A 103 10.64 12.95 14.98
N SER A 104 10.22 12.38 13.86
CA SER A 104 11.11 11.72 12.89
C SER A 104 11.80 12.70 11.95
N GLY A 105 11.50 14.01 12.02
CA GLY A 105 12.12 15.04 11.21
C GLY A 105 11.62 15.11 9.76
N PHE A 106 10.44 14.56 9.47
CA PHE A 106 9.83 14.55 8.12
C PHE A 106 8.80 15.66 7.91
N VAL A 107 8.82 16.71 8.72
CA VAL A 107 7.83 17.80 8.63
C VAL A 107 8.53 19.14 8.44
N GLN A 108 8.02 19.91 7.48
CA GLN A 108 8.52 21.23 7.13
C GLN A 108 7.46 22.31 7.26
N ARG A 109 7.93 23.56 7.39
CA ARG A 109 7.09 24.76 7.50
C ARG A 109 6.58 25.26 6.14
N ASP A 110 7.23 24.83 5.07
CA ASP A 110 6.96 25.29 3.72
C ASP A 110 7.18 24.19 2.68
N ALA A 111 6.45 24.29 1.57
CA ALA A 111 6.48 23.33 0.48
C ALA A 111 7.85 23.27 -0.22
N GLU A 112 8.52 24.42 -0.38
CA GLU A 112 9.81 24.51 -1.07
C GLU A 112 10.88 23.73 -0.31
N ASN A 113 11.02 23.96 1.00
CA ASN A 113 11.93 23.20 1.85
C ASN A 113 11.52 21.74 1.98
N ALA A 114 10.21 21.42 1.95
CA ALA A 114 9.76 20.03 1.91
C ALA A 114 10.24 19.31 0.64
N LYS A 115 10.16 19.96 -0.53
CA LYS A 115 10.69 19.44 -1.80
C LYS A 115 12.22 19.29 -1.75
N LEU A 116 12.92 20.31 -1.24
CA LEU A 116 14.38 20.28 -1.13
C LEU A 116 14.84 19.15 -0.19
N GLN A 117 14.18 18.96 0.96
CA GLN A 117 14.47 17.87 1.88
C GLN A 117 14.20 16.50 1.26
N LEU A 118 13.06 16.32 0.57
CA LEU A 118 12.74 15.06 -0.10
C LEU A 118 13.74 14.75 -1.22
N LYS A 119 14.15 15.76 -2.00
CA LYS A 119 15.19 15.64 -3.03
C LYS A 119 16.54 15.29 -2.43
N ALA A 120 16.92 15.96 -1.34
CA ALA A 120 18.17 15.71 -0.62
C ALA A 120 18.23 14.28 -0.07
N LEU A 121 17.13 13.80 0.52
CA LEU A 121 17.03 12.44 1.05
C LEU A 121 17.07 11.40 -0.08
N SER A 122 16.33 11.62 -1.15
CA SER A 122 16.32 10.72 -2.31
C SER A 122 17.72 10.58 -2.92
N LYS A 123 18.41 11.71 -3.10
CA LYS A 123 19.78 11.75 -3.61
C LYS A 123 20.77 11.09 -2.64
N ALA A 124 20.61 11.28 -1.33
CA ALA A 124 21.44 10.63 -0.31
C ALA A 124 21.28 9.10 -0.32
N LEU A 125 20.09 8.60 -0.67
CA LEU A 125 19.78 7.18 -0.78
C LEU A 125 20.14 6.57 -2.15
N GLY A 126 20.62 7.36 -3.10
CA GLY A 126 21.04 6.90 -4.44
C GLY A 126 19.92 6.87 -5.48
N PHE A 127 18.78 7.52 -5.22
CA PHE A 127 17.68 7.62 -6.18
C PHE A 127 17.65 9.02 -6.82
N GLU A 128 17.49 9.06 -8.15
CA GLU A 128 17.16 10.30 -8.87
C GLU A 128 15.64 10.44 -8.93
N VAL A 129 15.11 11.50 -8.31
CA VAL A 129 13.68 11.79 -8.31
C VAL A 129 13.43 13.01 -9.17
N SER A 130 12.45 12.88 -10.09
CA SER A 130 11.95 13.97 -10.94
C SER A 130 11.45 15.14 -10.10
N ASP A 131 11.60 16.37 -10.59
CA ASP A 131 11.20 17.59 -9.87
C ASP A 131 9.67 17.76 -9.67
N ASP A 132 8.87 16.82 -10.20
CA ASP A 132 7.40 16.81 -10.14
C ASP A 132 6.87 16.16 -8.84
N PHE A 133 7.09 16.82 -7.70
CA PHE A 133 6.49 16.39 -6.43
C PHE A 133 5.03 16.85 -6.32
N SER A 134 4.12 15.90 -6.08
CA SER A 134 2.71 16.21 -5.79
C SER A 134 2.57 16.74 -4.36
N VAL A 135 2.13 17.98 -4.22
CA VAL A 135 1.73 18.58 -2.93
C VAL A 135 0.22 18.40 -2.78
N ILE A 136 -0.20 17.54 -1.86
CA ILE A 136 -1.61 17.12 -1.71
C ILE A 136 -2.10 17.57 -0.34
N ARG A 137 -3.25 18.24 -0.24
CA ARG A 137 -3.89 18.49 1.06
C ARG A 137 -4.48 17.20 1.58
N LEU A 138 -4.17 16.83 2.82
CA LEU A 138 -4.67 15.60 3.44
C LEU A 138 -6.21 15.69 3.54
N GLY A 139 -6.92 14.89 2.73
CA GLY A 139 -8.38 14.92 2.59
C GLY A 139 -8.91 15.36 1.21
N ASP A 140 -8.10 16.04 0.41
CA ASP A 140 -8.40 16.44 -0.99
C ASP A 140 -7.71 15.50 -2.00
N GLU A 141 -7.63 14.20 -1.69
CA GLU A 141 -7.18 13.24 -2.69
C GLU A 141 -8.15 13.25 -3.87
N PRO A 142 -7.67 13.28 -5.13
CA PRO A 142 -8.53 13.25 -6.28
C PRO A 142 -9.35 11.95 -6.26
N LYS A 143 -10.64 12.07 -5.96
CA LYS A 143 -11.59 10.95 -5.96
C LYS A 143 -11.53 10.29 -7.34
N LYS A 144 -11.06 9.04 -7.40
CA LYS A 144 -11.16 8.20 -8.62
C LYS A 144 -12.64 8.19 -9.05
N GLN A 145 -12.96 8.88 -10.14
CA GLN A 145 -14.30 8.89 -10.71
C GLN A 145 -14.65 7.45 -11.10
N ARG A 146 -15.67 6.88 -10.44
CA ARG A 146 -16.36 5.67 -10.89
C ARG A 146 -16.90 5.95 -12.30
N ALA A 147 -16.30 5.33 -13.32
CA ALA A 147 -16.77 5.42 -14.69
C ALA A 147 -18.19 4.87 -14.80
N LYS A 148 -19.15 5.75 -15.10
CA LYS A 148 -20.55 5.41 -15.37
C LYS A 148 -20.64 4.97 -16.84
N LYS A 149 -21.04 3.73 -17.10
CA LYS A 149 -21.39 3.25 -18.45
C LYS A 149 -22.48 4.14 -19.04
N SER A 150 -22.23 4.82 -20.15
CA SER A 150 -23.26 5.37 -21.01
C SER A 150 -22.99 5.04 -22.47
N LYS A 151 -24.05 4.56 -23.12
CA LYS A 151 -24.14 3.98 -24.45
C LYS A 151 -24.57 5.08 -25.44
N GLY A 152 -23.78 5.30 -26.49
CA GLY A 152 -24.22 5.62 -27.85
C GLY A 152 -24.67 7.05 -28.23
N ALA A 153 -23.92 7.60 -29.21
CA ALA A 153 -24.33 8.49 -30.33
C ALA A 153 -24.71 9.95 -30.01
N GLN A 154 -24.37 10.99 -30.80
CA GLN A 154 -23.49 11.20 -31.96
C GLN A 154 -23.39 12.74 -32.18
N THR A 155 -22.20 13.23 -32.57
CA THR A 155 -21.85 14.35 -33.51
C THR A 155 -22.71 15.62 -33.61
N VAL A 156 -22.15 16.83 -33.66
CA VAL A 156 -21.57 17.55 -34.85
C VAL A 156 -20.73 18.73 -34.30
N VAL A 157 -19.40 18.82 -34.46
CA VAL A 157 -18.53 19.28 -35.59
C VAL A 157 -18.68 20.77 -35.95
N VAL A 158 -17.52 21.48 -35.96
CA VAL A 158 -17.01 22.52 -36.91
C VAL A 158 -16.08 23.46 -36.13
N GLU A 159 -14.86 23.84 -36.51
CA GLU A 159 -13.84 23.48 -37.52
C GLU A 159 -12.51 24.15 -37.06
N LYS A 160 -11.40 23.40 -37.01
CA LYS A 160 -10.15 23.51 -37.82
C LYS A 160 -9.40 24.87 -37.74
N THR A 161 -8.10 24.89 -37.46
CA THR A 161 -6.96 24.31 -38.24
C THR A 161 -5.80 23.86 -37.33
N SER A 162 -5.33 22.60 -37.33
CA SER A 162 -4.29 21.94 -38.19
C SER A 162 -2.86 22.49 -37.93
N GLU A 163 -1.77 21.74 -37.68
CA GLU A 163 -1.29 20.37 -38.02
C GLU A 163 -0.43 19.82 -36.82
N ILE A 164 -0.64 18.63 -36.21
CA ILE A 164 -0.34 17.22 -36.60
C ILE A 164 1.18 17.00 -36.80
N VAL A 165 1.88 16.19 -35.99
CA VAL A 165 2.00 14.71 -36.15
C VAL A 165 2.04 13.94 -34.80
N ASP A 166 1.14 12.95 -34.69
CA ASP A 166 1.00 11.87 -33.68
C ASP A 166 2.16 10.84 -33.74
N GLU A 167 2.37 9.79 -32.94
CA GLU A 167 1.63 8.95 -31.98
C GLU A 167 2.76 8.12 -31.28
N VAL A 168 2.69 7.62 -30.04
CA VAL A 168 2.03 6.37 -29.63
C VAL A 168 1.92 6.38 -28.10
N LYS A 169 0.69 6.23 -27.60
CA LYS A 169 0.35 6.01 -26.18
C LYS A 169 0.28 4.51 -25.88
N GLN A 170 0.85 4.08 -24.76
CA GLN A 170 0.44 2.86 -24.05
C GLN A 170 0.00 3.22 -22.62
N PRO A 171 -1.05 2.59 -22.04
CA PRO A 171 -1.51 2.91 -20.69
C PRO A 171 -0.77 2.10 -19.61
N THR A 172 -0.31 2.84 -18.60
CA THR A 172 0.28 2.42 -17.32
C THR A 172 -0.68 1.59 -16.46
N ILE A 173 -0.19 0.45 -15.96
CA ILE A 173 -0.86 -0.43 -15.00
C ILE A 173 -0.44 -0.05 -13.58
N VAL A 174 -1.43 0.13 -12.71
CA VAL A 174 -1.31 0.46 -11.28
C VAL A 174 -1.34 -0.85 -10.49
N ILE A 175 -0.34 -1.09 -9.62
CA ILE A 175 -0.36 -2.16 -8.62
C ILE A 175 -0.22 -1.51 -7.24
N THR A 176 -1.21 -1.76 -6.38
CA THR A 176 -1.30 -1.31 -4.98
C THR A 176 -0.73 -2.37 -4.04
N GLU A 177 -0.06 -1.88 -2.99
CA GLU A 177 0.64 -2.59 -1.92
C GLU A 177 -0.27 -3.31 -0.90
N GLN A 178 0.27 -4.34 -0.24
CA GLN A 178 0.14 -4.63 1.21
C GLN A 178 1.46 -5.31 1.66
N THR A 179 2.30 -4.73 2.56
CA THR A 179 2.24 -4.72 4.05
C THR A 179 2.12 -6.13 4.66
N ASN A 180 2.86 -6.62 5.66
CA ASN A 180 3.71 -6.13 6.75
C ASN A 180 4.69 -7.26 7.12
N VAL A 181 5.89 -6.99 7.66
CA VAL A 181 6.45 -7.83 8.74
C VAL A 181 7.32 -6.99 9.71
N THR A 182 6.97 -7.15 10.98
CA THR A 182 7.63 -6.67 12.20
C THR A 182 9.00 -7.33 12.42
N THR A 183 9.91 -6.53 12.96
CA THR A 183 11.27 -6.81 13.43
C THR A 183 11.44 -8.03 14.34
N SER A 184 12.60 -8.69 14.22
CA SER A 184 13.41 -9.15 15.36
C SER A 184 14.87 -9.27 14.91
N GLU A 185 15.75 -8.56 15.62
CA GLU A 185 17.20 -8.56 15.51
C GLU A 185 17.79 -9.90 16.01
N ASP A 186 18.87 -10.40 15.39
CA ASP A 186 20.11 -10.76 16.10
C ASP A 186 21.28 -11.05 15.12
N SER A 187 22.39 -10.34 15.36
CA SER A 187 23.83 -10.69 15.28
C SER A 187 24.24 -12.07 14.71
N LEU A 188 25.39 -12.33 14.09
CA LEU A 188 26.65 -11.63 13.78
C LEU A 188 27.56 -12.69 13.08
N VAL A 189 28.44 -12.28 12.14
CA VAL A 189 29.64 -13.00 11.59
C VAL A 189 29.42 -14.40 10.96
N GLN A 190 30.16 -14.91 9.96
CA GLN A 190 31.52 -14.68 9.46
C GLN A 190 31.63 -15.25 8.03
N SER A 191 32.74 -14.93 7.38
CA SER A 191 33.11 -15.17 5.98
C SER A 191 33.64 -16.59 5.68
N GLU A 192 33.86 -16.80 4.37
CA GLU A 192 34.70 -17.81 3.71
C GLU A 192 34.26 -19.29 3.62
N ASP A 193 33.89 -19.64 2.38
CA ASP A 193 34.57 -20.58 1.47
C ASP A 193 34.26 -22.10 1.51
N ILE A 194 34.28 -22.66 0.29
CA ILE A 194 34.43 -24.05 -0.19
C ILE A 194 33.40 -25.15 0.13
N SER A 195 32.70 -25.59 -0.93
CA SER A 195 32.89 -26.92 -1.57
C SER A 195 31.58 -27.54 -2.09
N GLU A 196 31.67 -27.94 -3.36
CA GLU A 196 30.86 -28.81 -4.18
C GLU A 196 30.18 -30.02 -3.51
N ASN A 197 29.23 -30.57 -4.27
CA ASN A 197 28.49 -31.84 -4.14
C ASN A 197 27.14 -31.64 -3.43
N ILE A 198 25.98 -31.78 -4.08
CA ILE A 198 25.53 -33.01 -4.74
C ILE A 198 24.56 -32.66 -5.89
N GLY A 199 25.04 -32.77 -7.13
CA GLY A 199 24.18 -33.01 -8.29
C GLY A 199 24.11 -34.52 -8.50
N SER A 200 23.04 -35.16 -8.03
CA SER A 200 22.77 -36.58 -8.30
C SER A 200 21.45 -36.99 -7.64
N ALA A 201 20.33 -36.67 -8.28
CA ALA A 201 19.11 -37.46 -8.17
C ALA A 201 18.07 -36.87 -9.11
N LEU A 202 18.08 -37.26 -10.38
CA LEU A 202 16.87 -37.43 -11.21
C LEU A 202 17.31 -38.15 -12.51
N ASP A 203 17.65 -39.43 -12.40
CA ASP A 203 17.63 -40.35 -13.54
C ASP A 203 16.94 -41.63 -13.10
N SER A 204 15.72 -41.86 -13.57
CA SER A 204 15.02 -43.15 -13.68
C SER A 204 13.54 -42.92 -13.99
N ALA A 205 13.17 -43.03 -15.27
CA ALA A 205 12.01 -43.81 -15.76
C ALA A 205 11.67 -43.42 -17.21
N ILE A 206 12.40 -43.98 -18.17
CA ILE A 206 11.96 -44.06 -19.57
C ILE A 206 11.76 -45.55 -19.87
N VAL A 207 10.50 -45.97 -20.00
CA VAL A 207 10.12 -47.28 -20.53
C VAL A 207 9.84 -47.08 -22.02
N ILE A 208 10.72 -47.66 -22.84
CA ILE A 208 10.62 -47.70 -24.31
C ILE A 208 9.85 -48.96 -24.69
N THR A 209 8.78 -48.81 -25.47
CA THR A 209 8.21 -49.89 -26.29
C THR A 209 8.32 -49.51 -27.75
N GLU A 210 8.88 -50.42 -28.53
CA GLU A 210 9.40 -50.24 -29.89
C GLU A 210 8.39 -50.54 -31.02
N GLN A 211 8.37 -49.61 -32.00
CA GLN A 211 8.29 -49.79 -33.48
C GLN A 211 6.94 -50.15 -34.16
N PRO A 212 6.72 -49.87 -35.48
CA PRO A 212 7.64 -49.31 -36.48
C PRO A 212 7.13 -48.13 -37.36
N TYR A 213 8.13 -47.36 -37.82
CA TYR A 213 8.33 -46.60 -39.07
C TYR A 213 7.26 -46.61 -40.19
N VAL A 214 7.05 -45.45 -40.85
CA VAL A 214 7.10 -45.23 -42.33
C VAL A 214 6.94 -43.74 -42.71
N SER A 215 7.96 -43.22 -43.42
CA SER A 215 8.00 -42.20 -44.50
C SER A 215 7.44 -40.77 -44.24
N SER A 216 8.10 -39.65 -44.57
CA SER A 216 9.04 -39.33 -45.66
C SER A 216 9.83 -38.04 -45.35
N PRO A 217 10.85 -37.68 -46.14
CA PRO A 217 11.98 -36.83 -45.75
C PRO A 217 11.77 -35.37 -46.17
N GLU A 218 12.11 -34.45 -45.28
CA GLU A 218 12.55 -33.07 -45.52
C GLU A 218 12.45 -32.35 -44.18
N ASP A 219 13.55 -32.30 -43.42
CA ASP A 219 14.12 -30.98 -43.11
C ASP A 219 15.51 -31.13 -42.47
N PHE A 220 16.34 -30.16 -42.80
CA PHE A 220 17.71 -30.02 -42.39
C PHE A 220 17.86 -30.03 -40.87
N LEU A 221 18.84 -30.79 -40.38
CA LEU A 221 19.36 -30.68 -39.01
C LEU A 221 19.74 -29.21 -38.71
N THR A 222 18.89 -28.50 -37.99
CA THR A 222 19.30 -27.37 -37.16
C THR A 222 19.38 -27.88 -35.74
N GLN A 223 20.60 -28.03 -35.23
CA GLN A 223 20.80 -28.15 -33.80
C GLN A 223 20.18 -26.89 -33.15
N PRO A 224 19.43 -27.03 -32.04
CA PRO A 224 18.86 -25.87 -31.37
C PRO A 224 20.01 -24.93 -30.99
N THR A 225 19.84 -23.65 -31.35
CA THR A 225 20.82 -22.62 -30.99
C THR A 225 20.79 -22.45 -29.47
N PRO A 226 21.91 -22.15 -28.77
CA PRO A 226 21.95 -22.00 -27.31
C PRO A 226 20.88 -21.05 -26.72
N GLU A 227 20.42 -20.09 -27.52
CA GLU A 227 19.35 -19.15 -27.16
C GLU A 227 17.93 -19.78 -27.17
N GLN A 228 17.69 -20.81 -27.99
CA GLN A 228 16.41 -21.53 -28.02
C GLN A 228 16.25 -22.47 -26.82
N GLU A 229 17.34 -23.08 -26.35
CA GLU A 229 17.33 -23.92 -25.15
C GLU A 229 17.05 -23.09 -23.89
N LYS A 230 17.70 -21.92 -23.76
CA LYS A 230 17.49 -20.98 -22.64
C LYS A 230 16.04 -20.48 -22.57
N ASN A 231 15.40 -20.24 -23.71
CA ASN A 231 14.00 -19.82 -23.77
C ASN A 231 13.02 -20.95 -23.41
N ASN A 232 13.33 -22.19 -23.78
CA ASN A 232 12.52 -23.35 -23.42
C ASN A 232 12.59 -23.64 -21.91
N GLU A 233 13.78 -23.55 -21.33
CA GLU A 233 13.99 -23.71 -19.88
C GLU A 233 13.25 -22.61 -19.08
N TYR A 234 13.30 -21.36 -19.54
CA TYR A 234 12.51 -20.27 -18.96
C TYR A 234 11.01 -20.57 -18.99
N GLN A 235 10.48 -21.04 -20.11
CA GLN A 235 9.05 -21.31 -20.24
C GLN A 235 8.61 -22.49 -19.34
N GLN A 236 9.40 -23.55 -19.27
CA GLN A 236 9.11 -24.70 -18.40
C GLN A 236 9.16 -24.33 -16.91
N THR A 237 10.15 -23.52 -16.52
CA THR A 237 10.26 -23.03 -15.14
C THR A 237 9.12 -22.08 -14.81
N LEU A 238 8.73 -21.18 -15.72
CA LEU A 238 7.55 -20.32 -15.57
C LEU A 238 6.28 -21.12 -15.36
N ASP A 239 5.99 -22.10 -16.20
CA ASP A 239 4.76 -22.89 -16.10
C ASP A 239 4.71 -23.68 -14.78
N THR A 240 5.85 -24.23 -14.36
CA THR A 240 5.98 -24.93 -13.06
C THR A 240 5.72 -23.99 -11.88
N LEU A 241 6.29 -22.78 -11.90
CA LEU A 241 6.10 -21.79 -10.84
C LEU A 241 4.66 -21.26 -10.81
N LEU A 242 4.05 -21.01 -11.97
CA LEU A 242 2.64 -20.63 -12.07
C LEU A 242 1.71 -21.73 -11.54
N GLN A 243 2.03 -23.00 -11.80
CA GLN A 243 1.28 -24.12 -11.23
C GLN A 243 1.41 -24.16 -9.71
N ARG A 244 2.62 -23.96 -9.18
CA ARG A 244 2.86 -23.88 -7.73
C ARG A 244 2.10 -22.73 -7.07
N VAL A 245 2.02 -21.56 -7.71
CA VAL A 245 1.20 -20.44 -7.22
C VAL A 245 -0.27 -20.86 -7.13
N LYS A 246 -0.82 -21.52 -8.15
CA LYS A 246 -2.23 -21.97 -8.15
C LYS A 246 -2.52 -22.99 -7.05
N GLU A 247 -1.61 -23.92 -6.80
CA GLU A 247 -1.78 -24.98 -5.80
C GLU A 247 -1.54 -24.52 -4.36
N SER A 248 -0.93 -23.35 -4.18
CA SER A 248 -0.63 -22.79 -2.86
C SER A 248 -1.91 -22.43 -2.08
N LYS A 249 -1.91 -22.77 -0.79
CA LYS A 249 -3.05 -22.57 0.13
C LYS A 249 -2.80 -21.46 1.14
N THR A 250 -1.54 -21.03 1.27
CA THR A 250 -1.17 -19.98 2.22
C THR A 250 -0.44 -18.83 1.53
N PRO A 251 -0.56 -17.59 2.03
CA PRO A 251 0.20 -16.46 1.51
C PRO A 251 1.72 -16.68 1.52
N ALA A 252 2.25 -17.43 2.50
CA ALA A 252 3.66 -17.74 2.61
C ALA A 252 4.16 -18.66 1.48
N GLU A 253 3.37 -19.67 1.09
CA GLU A 253 3.68 -20.55 -0.04
C GLU A 253 3.65 -19.80 -1.37
N VAL A 254 2.68 -18.91 -1.54
CA VAL A 254 2.54 -18.04 -2.72
C VAL A 254 3.78 -17.14 -2.85
N ASN A 255 4.23 -16.51 -1.76
CA ASN A 255 5.41 -15.63 -1.76
C ASN A 255 6.75 -16.40 -1.85
N ALA A 256 6.78 -17.70 -1.56
CA ALA A 256 8.01 -18.50 -1.69
C ALA A 256 8.50 -18.62 -3.14
N VAL A 257 7.61 -18.42 -4.11
CA VAL A 257 7.90 -18.50 -5.55
C VAL A 257 8.98 -17.48 -5.98
N TYR A 258 9.04 -16.32 -5.34
CA TYR A 258 10.05 -15.29 -5.63
C TYR A 258 11.50 -15.72 -5.37
N ARG A 259 11.71 -16.73 -4.52
CA ARG A 259 13.07 -17.27 -4.29
C ARG A 259 13.65 -17.90 -5.55
N TYR A 260 12.80 -18.43 -6.43
CA TYR A 260 13.19 -19.10 -7.66
C TYR A 260 13.29 -18.14 -8.86
N THR A 261 12.85 -16.89 -8.73
CA THR A 261 12.86 -15.88 -9.79
C THR A 261 13.89 -14.77 -9.54
N ARG A 262 14.86 -14.99 -8.65
CA ARG A 262 15.87 -13.97 -8.27
C ARG A 262 16.79 -13.57 -9.42
N THR A 263 17.01 -14.48 -10.38
CA THR A 263 17.88 -14.28 -11.55
C THR A 263 17.12 -13.86 -12.80
N TRP A 264 15.81 -13.60 -12.69
CA TRP A 264 14.96 -13.26 -13.82
C TRP A 264 14.93 -11.74 -14.02
N ASP A 265 14.81 -11.33 -15.28
CA ASP A 265 14.63 -9.92 -15.62
C ASP A 265 13.18 -9.45 -15.33
N ASP A 266 12.97 -8.14 -15.26
CA ASP A 266 11.67 -7.55 -14.91
C ASP A 266 10.53 -8.02 -15.82
N GLU A 267 10.80 -8.23 -17.11
CA GLU A 267 9.80 -8.72 -18.06
C GLU A 267 9.40 -10.17 -17.82
N GLN A 268 10.37 -10.99 -17.42
CA GLN A 268 10.19 -12.40 -17.09
C GLN A 268 9.45 -12.58 -15.77
N MET A 269 9.60 -11.65 -14.82
CA MET A 269 8.94 -11.71 -13.52
C MET A 269 7.46 -11.27 -13.56
N LYS A 270 7.05 -10.41 -14.50
CA LYS A 270 5.66 -9.92 -14.67
C LYS A 270 4.58 -11.02 -14.59
N PRO A 271 4.65 -12.13 -15.34
CA PRO A 271 3.60 -13.16 -15.30
C PRO A 271 3.44 -13.80 -13.91
N ILE A 272 4.55 -14.04 -13.20
CA ILE A 272 4.52 -14.60 -11.84
C ILE A 272 3.97 -13.59 -10.84
N LEU A 273 4.36 -12.31 -10.95
CA LEU A 273 3.86 -11.25 -10.09
C LEU A 273 2.33 -11.12 -10.18
N LEU A 274 1.79 -11.11 -11.40
CA LEU A 274 0.35 -11.05 -11.63
C LEU A 274 -0.38 -12.28 -11.08
N ALA A 275 0.15 -13.48 -11.29
CA ALA A 275 -0.44 -14.71 -10.78
C ALA A 275 -0.43 -14.75 -9.25
N THR A 276 0.66 -14.31 -8.63
CA THR A 276 0.85 -14.25 -7.17
C THR A 276 -0.17 -13.29 -6.55
N HIS A 277 -0.28 -12.07 -7.06
CA HIS A 277 -1.25 -11.09 -6.56
C HIS A 277 -2.68 -11.61 -6.68
N LYS A 278 -3.04 -12.21 -7.82
CA LYS A 278 -4.36 -12.80 -8.02
C LYS A 278 -4.65 -13.91 -7.01
N ARG A 279 -3.70 -14.81 -6.74
CA ARG A 279 -3.91 -15.90 -5.77
C ARG A 279 -4.02 -15.38 -4.34
N LEU A 280 -3.26 -14.36 -3.96
CA LEU A 280 -3.37 -13.72 -2.65
C LEU A 280 -4.76 -13.11 -2.45
N GLU A 281 -5.31 -12.42 -3.46
CA GLU A 281 -6.68 -11.88 -3.43
C GLU A 281 -7.73 -13.00 -3.28
N GLU A 282 -7.56 -14.13 -3.97
CA GLU A 282 -8.43 -15.30 -3.81
C GLU A 282 -8.36 -15.87 -2.39
N LEU A 283 -7.17 -16.02 -1.81
CA LEU A 283 -6.99 -16.51 -0.44
C LEU A 283 -7.59 -15.55 0.60
N GLU A 284 -7.48 -14.24 0.40
CA GLU A 284 -8.13 -13.24 1.25
C GLU A 284 -9.65 -13.35 1.15
N LYS A 285 -10.19 -13.55 -0.05
CA LYS A 285 -11.63 -13.73 -0.27
C LYS A 285 -12.15 -15.04 0.32
N GLU A 286 -11.40 -16.14 0.20
CA GLU A 286 -11.69 -17.43 0.83
C GLU A 286 -11.71 -17.26 2.37
N LYS A 287 -10.70 -16.59 2.95
CA LYS A 287 -10.63 -16.29 4.38
C LYS A 287 -11.78 -15.38 4.86
N ALA A 288 -12.16 -14.38 4.07
CA ALA A 288 -13.28 -13.50 4.38
C ALA A 288 -14.62 -14.25 4.34
N SER A 289 -14.82 -15.13 3.35
CA SER A 289 -16.04 -15.96 3.25
C SER A 289 -16.16 -17.03 4.34
N ALA A 290 -15.03 -17.53 4.86
CA ALA A 290 -15.00 -18.50 5.95
C ALA A 290 -15.24 -17.86 7.33
N ASN A 291 -14.89 -16.58 7.48
CA ASN A 291 -15.03 -15.83 8.73
C ASN A 291 -16.28 -14.94 8.79
N GLU A 292 -17.10 -14.85 7.73
CA GLU A 292 -18.38 -14.16 7.83
C GLU A 292 -19.34 -15.07 8.61
N PRO A 293 -19.68 -14.74 9.88
CA PRO A 293 -20.63 -15.55 10.62
C PRO A 293 -21.92 -15.62 9.79
N PRO A 294 -22.61 -16.78 9.74
CA PRO A 294 -23.85 -16.91 9.01
C PRO A 294 -24.76 -15.74 9.36
N SER A 295 -25.41 -15.14 8.37
CA SER A 295 -26.27 -13.96 8.59
C SER A 295 -27.17 -14.17 9.80
N LEU A 296 -27.38 -13.14 10.62
CA LEU A 296 -28.23 -13.21 11.83
C LEU A 296 -29.62 -13.83 11.53
N MET A 297 -30.15 -13.59 10.33
CA MET A 297 -31.37 -14.24 9.83
C MET A 297 -31.26 -15.77 9.78
N VAL A 298 -30.15 -16.30 9.26
CA VAL A 298 -29.88 -17.74 9.17
C VAL A 298 -29.71 -18.31 10.56
N GLN A 299 -28.98 -17.62 11.45
CA GLN A 299 -28.81 -18.04 12.84
C GLN A 299 -30.16 -18.16 13.56
N ILE A 300 -31.08 -17.21 13.34
CA ILE A 300 -32.44 -17.25 13.89
C ILE A 300 -33.21 -18.46 13.33
N GLN A 301 -33.09 -18.76 12.03
CA GLN A 301 -33.80 -19.88 11.41
C GLN A 301 -33.27 -21.26 11.85
N THR A 302 -31.99 -21.36 12.16
CA THR A 302 -31.34 -22.62 12.59
C THR A 302 -31.19 -22.75 14.10
N ALA A 303 -31.76 -21.82 14.90
CA ALA A 303 -31.62 -21.83 16.35
C ALA A 303 -32.15 -23.15 16.94
N PRO A 304 -31.32 -23.93 17.67
CA PRO A 304 -31.70 -25.27 18.12
C PRO A 304 -32.75 -25.28 19.24
N ASP A 305 -32.79 -24.24 20.08
CA ASP A 305 -33.64 -24.18 21.27
C ASP A 305 -34.09 -22.75 21.57
N LEU A 306 -35.01 -22.61 22.52
CA LEU A 306 -35.57 -21.30 22.88
C LEU A 306 -34.50 -20.39 23.51
N THR A 307 -33.55 -20.96 24.24
CA THR A 307 -32.45 -20.23 24.89
C THR A 307 -31.54 -19.54 23.89
N THR A 308 -31.13 -20.25 22.82
CA THR A 308 -30.32 -19.66 21.76
C THR A 308 -31.11 -18.62 20.96
N LEU A 309 -32.41 -18.85 20.77
CA LEU A 309 -33.28 -17.88 20.10
C LEU A 309 -33.45 -16.58 20.90
N ASP A 310 -33.58 -16.67 22.23
CA ASP A 310 -33.67 -15.50 23.13
C ASP A 310 -32.38 -14.66 23.10
N ALA A 311 -31.20 -15.30 23.03
CA ALA A 311 -29.94 -14.58 22.88
C ALA A 311 -29.86 -13.83 21.53
N LEU A 312 -30.30 -14.47 20.44
CA LEU A 312 -30.38 -13.84 19.12
C LEU A 312 -31.40 -12.69 19.08
N GLU A 313 -32.46 -12.73 19.88
CA GLU A 313 -33.43 -11.64 20.00
C GLU A 313 -32.79 -10.36 20.57
N ILE A 314 -31.86 -10.51 21.52
CA ILE A 314 -31.07 -9.39 22.04
C ILE A 314 -30.18 -8.80 20.94
N ASP A 315 -29.52 -9.64 20.15
CA ASP A 315 -28.69 -9.21 19.03
C ASP A 315 -29.49 -8.51 17.94
N VAL A 316 -30.75 -8.93 17.70
CA VAL A 316 -31.68 -8.25 16.80
C VAL A 316 -32.02 -6.86 17.31
N ALA A 317 -32.28 -6.70 18.61
CA ALA A 317 -32.58 -5.40 19.22
C ALA A 317 -31.42 -4.40 19.12
N ALA A 318 -30.18 -4.88 19.01
CA ALA A 318 -28.99 -4.07 18.79
C ALA A 318 -28.78 -3.64 17.31
N ARG A 319 -29.58 -4.14 16.36
CA ARG A 319 -29.49 -3.79 14.92
C ARG A 319 -30.25 -2.52 14.56
N ASP A 320 -30.00 -2.04 13.34
CA ASP A 320 -30.66 -0.87 12.77
C ASP A 320 -32.20 -0.98 12.85
N PRO A 321 -32.92 0.06 13.34
CA PRO A 321 -34.37 0.06 13.49
C PRO A 321 -35.15 -0.30 12.22
N GLN A 322 -34.58 -0.07 11.03
CA GLN A 322 -35.21 -0.39 9.75
C GLN A 322 -35.19 -1.91 9.45
N ILE A 323 -34.24 -2.65 10.02
CA ILE A 323 -34.07 -4.10 9.80
C ILE A 323 -34.72 -4.92 10.92
N GLN A 324 -34.85 -4.37 12.12
CA GLN A 324 -35.44 -5.06 13.29
C GLN A 324 -36.81 -5.73 13.01
N PRO A 325 -37.81 -5.08 12.36
CA PRO A 325 -39.12 -5.71 12.16
C PRO A 325 -39.05 -6.99 11.33
N LYS A 326 -38.14 -7.03 10.36
CA LYS A 326 -37.95 -8.19 9.48
C LYS A 326 -37.31 -9.36 10.25
N LEU A 327 -36.28 -9.08 11.05
CA LEU A 327 -35.60 -10.08 11.88
C LEU A 327 -36.51 -10.62 12.97
N MET A 328 -37.27 -9.75 13.65
CA MET A 328 -38.28 -10.17 14.63
C MET A 328 -39.37 -11.06 14.02
N GLY A 329 -39.68 -10.88 12.73
CA GLY A 329 -40.56 -11.81 11.99
C GLY A 329 -40.01 -13.24 11.94
N TYR A 330 -38.70 -13.41 11.71
CA TYR A 330 -38.05 -14.72 11.74
C TYR A 330 -37.97 -15.28 13.16
N VAL A 331 -37.72 -14.45 14.19
CA VAL A 331 -37.70 -14.87 15.60
C VAL A 331 -39.05 -15.45 16.00
N ARG A 332 -40.16 -14.75 15.69
CA ARG A 332 -41.51 -15.24 16.00
C ARG A 332 -41.80 -16.57 15.29
N LYS A 333 -41.40 -16.69 14.03
CA LYS A 333 -41.57 -17.93 13.27
C LYS A 333 -40.79 -19.09 13.91
N ARG A 334 -39.52 -18.89 14.25
CA ARG A 334 -38.70 -19.92 14.89
C ARG A 334 -39.22 -20.27 16.28
N ARG A 335 -39.62 -19.28 17.08
CA ARG A 335 -40.22 -19.50 18.41
C ARG A 335 -41.45 -20.40 18.32
N TYR A 336 -42.31 -20.16 17.34
CA TYR A 336 -43.46 -21.01 17.06
C TYR A 336 -43.08 -22.44 16.65
N GLU A 337 -42.05 -22.61 15.80
CA GLU A 337 -41.54 -23.93 15.40
C GLU A 337 -40.95 -24.72 16.58
N LEU A 338 -40.29 -24.04 17.53
CA LEU A 338 -39.71 -24.64 18.72
C LEU A 338 -40.76 -24.93 19.81
N GLU A 339 -41.78 -24.09 19.94
CA GLU A 339 -42.86 -24.23 20.93
C GLU A 339 -43.94 -25.24 20.49
N ASN A 340 -44.14 -25.37 19.17
CA ASN A 340 -45.03 -26.36 18.58
C ASN A 340 -44.24 -27.32 17.69
N PRO A 341 -43.46 -28.26 18.27
CA PRO A 341 -42.80 -29.29 17.50
C PRO A 341 -43.88 -30.10 16.79
N THR A 342 -44.03 -29.89 15.49
CA THR A 342 -44.88 -30.75 14.67
C THR A 342 -44.29 -32.15 14.75
N PRO A 343 -45.08 -33.23 14.92
CA PRO A 343 -44.52 -34.57 15.02
C PRO A 343 -43.82 -34.92 13.70
N THR A 344 -42.49 -34.92 13.76
CA THR A 344 -41.55 -35.77 13.04
C THR A 344 -41.62 -35.75 11.50
N GLN A 345 -40.67 -35.05 10.87
CA GLN A 345 -39.89 -35.72 9.82
C GLN A 345 -38.57 -36.15 10.46
N GLN A 346 -38.51 -37.43 10.83
CA GLN A 346 -37.24 -38.13 11.00
C GLN A 346 -36.47 -37.93 9.70
N GLU A 347 -35.25 -37.41 9.81
CA GLU A 347 -34.25 -37.62 8.77
C GLU A 347 -34.21 -39.11 8.48
N SER A 348 -34.65 -39.49 7.28
CA SER A 348 -34.40 -40.80 6.72
C SER A 348 -32.89 -40.96 6.64
N THR A 349 -32.32 -41.70 7.59
CA THR A 349 -31.02 -42.34 7.42
C THR A 349 -31.06 -43.07 6.07
N PRO A 350 -30.22 -42.72 5.07
CA PRO A 350 -30.17 -43.49 3.84
C PRO A 350 -29.64 -44.87 4.19
N ASP A 351 -30.54 -45.85 4.10
CA ASP A 351 -30.28 -47.27 4.25
C ASP A 351 -29.49 -47.76 3.03
N TYR A 352 -28.18 -47.53 3.06
CA TYR A 352 -27.23 -48.20 2.18
C TYR A 352 -26.10 -48.69 3.07
N LEU A 353 -26.16 -49.96 3.48
CA LEU A 353 -25.06 -50.92 3.53
C LEU A 353 -25.51 -52.16 4.32
N LEU A 354 -26.22 -53.10 3.67
CA LEU A 354 -26.35 -54.48 4.17
C LEU A 354 -26.83 -55.47 3.10
N VAL A 355 -26.06 -55.64 2.02
CA VAL A 355 -26.01 -56.80 1.10
C VAL A 355 -24.62 -56.69 0.43
N ASP A 356 -23.61 -57.54 0.58
CA ASP A 356 -23.54 -58.99 0.47
C ASP A 356 -22.43 -59.56 1.36
N GLY A 357 -22.67 -60.75 1.91
CA GLY A 357 -21.61 -61.57 2.47
C GLY A 357 -22.12 -62.71 3.34
N PHE A 358 -22.68 -63.75 2.72
CA PHE A 358 -22.48 -65.16 3.11
C PHE A 358 -22.85 -66.10 1.95
#